data_AF-A0A8T3LZX6-F1
#
_entry.id   AF-A0A8T3LZX6-F1
#
_cell.length_a   1.000
_cell.length_b   1.000
_cell.length_c   1.000
_cell.angle_alpha   90.00
_cell.angle_beta   90.00
_cell.angle_gamma   90.00
#
_symmetry.space_group_name_H-M   'P 1'
#
loop_
_entity.id
_entity.type
_entity.pdbx_description
1 polymer ?
#
loop_
_entity_poly.entity_id
_entity_poly.type
_entity_poly.pdbx_seq_one_letter_code
_entity_poly.pdbx_strand_id
1 'polypeptide(L)'
;MARRPDGDGGFALSPRARWIGGWIAAVLLIAAIALAFRLLGGNGDGTVVDPSASASSVSGPTRIMFGTALDPVTGEVAADSRTERFGETDAFVYSALPGGTVPEAVYVEVRLIAGESNDPVQAPVDAQALPNPEVIAFSVPASALLAAFGPGEYLMLIYADPADDPIAEGTFTLIGPVASPVASP
;
A
#
# COMPACT_ATOMS: atom_id res chain seq x y z
N MET A 1 -18.52 -54.17 28.09
CA MET A 1 -17.14 -53.69 28.35
C MET A 1 -16.49 -53.48 26.99
N ALA A 2 -16.45 -52.24 26.47
CA ALA A 2 -15.33 -51.28 26.58
C ALA A 2 -14.07 -51.80 25.82
N ARG A 3 -13.43 -51.12 24.86
CA ARG A 3 -13.27 -49.70 24.52
C ARG A 3 -13.08 -49.52 23.00
N ARG A 4 -13.52 -48.38 22.45
CA ARG A 4 -12.97 -47.79 21.21
C ARG A 4 -11.61 -47.16 21.52
N PRO A 5 -10.66 -47.12 20.57
CA PRO A 5 -9.69 -46.04 20.49
C PRO A 5 -10.12 -45.04 19.40
N ASP A 6 -10.36 -43.82 19.86
CA ASP A 6 -10.58 -42.61 19.10
C ASP A 6 -9.39 -42.30 18.19
N GLY A 7 -9.65 -42.08 16.91
CA GLY A 7 -8.71 -41.55 15.93
C GLY A 7 -9.08 -40.10 15.65
N ASP A 8 -8.70 -39.21 16.56
CA ASP A 8 -8.83 -37.77 16.39
C ASP A 8 -7.92 -37.30 15.24
N GLY A 9 -8.52 -37.16 14.05
CA GLY A 9 -7.97 -36.43 12.92
C GLY A 9 -7.97 -34.93 13.21
N GLY A 10 -7.14 -34.51 14.17
CA GLY A 10 -6.84 -33.10 14.40
C GLY A 10 -6.01 -32.57 13.23
N PHE A 11 -6.65 -31.83 12.32
CA PHE A 11 -5.95 -31.00 11.34
C PHE A 11 -5.12 -29.96 12.11
N ALA A 12 -3.86 -30.28 12.36
CA ALA A 12 -2.88 -29.34 12.88
C ALA A 12 -2.64 -28.27 11.80
N LEU A 13 -3.40 -27.18 11.89
CA LEU A 13 -3.17 -25.98 11.11
C LEU A 13 -1.78 -25.43 11.47
N SER A 14 -0.89 -25.45 10.49
CA SER A 14 0.49 -24.96 10.60
C SER A 14 0.53 -23.49 11.10
N PRO A 15 1.50 -23.12 11.97
CA PRO A 15 1.63 -21.75 12.49
C PRO A 15 1.84 -20.67 11.42
N ARG A 16 2.30 -21.06 10.22
CA ARG A 16 2.55 -20.15 9.09
C ARG A 16 1.28 -19.72 8.35
N ALA A 17 0.13 -20.34 8.62
CA ALA A 17 -1.15 -20.00 7.98
C ALA A 17 -1.94 -18.87 8.68
N ARG A 18 -1.52 -18.44 9.89
CA ARG A 18 -2.24 -17.40 10.65
C ARG A 18 -1.87 -15.96 10.28
N TRP A 19 -0.81 -15.74 9.51
CA TRP A 19 -0.36 -14.39 9.15
C TRP A 19 -1.00 -13.83 7.87
N ILE A 20 -1.72 -14.66 7.10
CA ILE A 20 -2.33 -14.29 5.82
C ILE A 20 -3.84 -13.97 5.99
N GLY A 21 -4.46 -14.44 7.09
CA GLY A 21 -5.91 -14.34 7.29
C GLY A 21 -6.44 -12.93 7.59
N GLY A 22 -5.60 -12.01 8.05
CA GLY A 22 -6.01 -10.63 8.37
C GLY A 22 -6.24 -9.74 7.16
N TRP A 23 -5.51 -9.98 6.06
CA TRP A 23 -5.48 -9.05 4.92
C TRP A 23 -6.58 -9.29 3.89
N ILE A 24 -7.02 -10.54 3.69
CA ILE A 24 -8.10 -10.84 2.72
C ILE A 24 -9.45 -10.28 3.20
N ALA A 25 -9.67 -10.21 4.52
CA ALA A 25 -10.85 -9.57 5.09
C ALA A 25 -10.84 -8.04 4.91
N ALA A 26 -9.67 -7.40 4.96
CA ALA A 26 -9.52 -5.97 4.74
C ALA A 26 -9.80 -5.58 3.28
N VAL A 27 -9.25 -6.32 2.30
CA VAL A 27 -9.46 -6.03 0.87
C VAL A 27 -10.91 -6.23 0.44
N LEU A 28 -11.61 -7.25 0.96
CA LEU A 28 -13.03 -7.45 0.67
C LEU A 28 -13.96 -6.43 1.36
N LEU A 29 -13.56 -5.90 2.53
CA LEU A 29 -14.31 -4.84 3.21
C LEU A 29 -14.18 -3.49 2.49
N ILE A 30 -13.02 -3.19 1.92
CA ILE A 30 -12.73 -1.95 1.18
C ILE A 30 -13.60 -1.84 -0.09
N ALA A 31 -13.77 -2.93 -0.84
CA ALA A 31 -14.64 -2.95 -2.03
C ALA A 31 -16.12 -2.70 -1.69
N ALA A 32 -16.58 -3.14 -0.52
CA ALA A 32 -17.97 -2.93 -0.08
C ALA A 32 -18.24 -1.50 0.42
N ILE A 33 -17.25 -0.84 1.03
CA ILE A 33 -17.41 0.51 1.61
C ILE A 33 -17.29 1.60 0.54
N ALA A 34 -16.42 1.43 -0.46
CA ALA A 34 -16.31 2.38 -1.59
C ALA A 34 -17.65 2.53 -2.36
N LEU A 35 -18.50 1.51 -2.36
CA LEU A 35 -19.82 1.57 -2.98
C LEU A 35 -20.85 2.36 -2.14
N ALA A 36 -20.67 2.44 -0.82
CA ALA A 36 -21.62 3.07 0.09
C ALA A 36 -21.49 4.61 0.14
N PHE A 37 -20.28 5.15 -0.03
CA PHE A 37 -20.02 6.60 0.08
C PHE A 37 -20.24 7.39 -1.22
N ARG A 38 -20.37 6.74 -2.39
CA ARG A 38 -20.66 7.44 -3.65
C ARG A 38 -22.11 7.97 -3.75
N LEU A 39 -22.95 7.69 -2.74
CA LEU A 39 -24.36 8.07 -2.70
C LEU A 39 -24.70 9.17 -1.69
N LEU A 40 -23.78 9.63 -0.83
CA LEU A 40 -24.14 10.53 0.26
C LEU A 40 -23.03 11.50 0.68
N GLY A 41 -23.11 12.75 0.20
CA GLY A 41 -22.43 13.91 0.79
C GLY A 41 -21.71 14.77 -0.26
N GLY A 42 -22.04 16.03 -0.49
CA GLY A 42 -22.82 16.97 0.31
C GLY A 42 -22.02 18.28 0.40
N ASN A 43 -22.50 19.33 -0.28
CA ASN A 43 -21.88 20.65 -0.34
C ASN A 43 -21.61 21.23 1.06
N GLY A 44 -20.40 21.75 1.27
CA GLY A 44 -20.03 22.56 2.42
C GLY A 44 -19.25 23.78 1.98
N ASP A 45 -19.95 24.90 1.81
CA ASP A 45 -19.35 26.23 1.74
C ASP A 45 -18.72 26.57 3.11
N GLY A 46 -17.41 26.89 3.10
CA GLY A 46 -16.66 27.32 4.27
C GLY A 46 -15.65 28.40 3.89
N THR A 47 -15.73 29.52 4.60
CA THR A 47 -15.02 30.79 4.40
C THR A 47 -13.48 30.70 4.41
N VAL A 48 -12.85 31.49 3.55
CA VAL A 48 -11.40 31.70 3.47
C VAL A 48 -10.92 32.49 4.69
N VAL A 49 -10.08 31.86 5.52
CA VAL A 49 -9.18 32.54 6.47
C VAL A 49 -7.77 32.45 5.92
N ASP A 50 -7.10 33.60 5.88
CA ASP A 50 -5.75 33.79 5.37
C ASP A 50 -4.72 33.52 6.49
N PRO A 51 -3.86 32.48 6.39
CA PRO A 51 -2.76 32.33 7.31
C PRO A 51 -1.51 33.05 6.79
N SER A 52 -1.09 34.05 7.57
CA SER A 52 0.24 34.64 7.51
C SER A 52 1.33 33.55 7.55
N ALA A 53 1.89 33.23 6.39
CA ALA A 53 2.93 32.21 6.25
C ALA A 53 4.30 32.78 6.62
N SER A 54 4.74 32.51 7.84
CA SER A 54 6.17 32.52 8.17
C SER A 54 6.78 31.23 7.63
N ALA A 55 7.46 31.34 6.49
CA ALA A 55 8.17 30.24 5.84
C ALA A 55 9.29 29.72 6.74
N SER A 56 9.05 28.60 7.41
CA SER A 56 10.10 27.70 7.90
C SER A 56 10.32 26.63 6.84
N SER A 57 11.56 26.44 6.44
CA SER A 57 11.99 25.56 5.35
C SER A 57 11.47 24.13 5.54
N VAL A 58 10.40 23.77 4.83
CA VAL A 58 9.89 22.40 4.81
C VAL A 58 10.85 21.60 3.95
N SER A 59 11.64 20.72 4.59
CA SER A 59 12.30 19.65 3.87
C SER A 59 11.19 18.85 3.18
N GLY A 60 11.15 18.87 1.85
CA GLY A 60 10.09 18.20 1.08
C GLY A 60 10.00 16.70 1.40
N PRO A 61 8.94 16.02 0.91
CA PRO A 61 8.73 14.60 1.17
C PRO A 61 9.96 13.79 0.78
N THR A 62 10.31 12.82 1.62
CA THR A 62 11.41 11.92 1.32
C THR A 62 11.01 10.98 0.19
N ARG A 63 11.97 10.54 -0.63
CA ARG A 63 11.67 9.61 -1.72
C ARG A 63 11.34 8.21 -1.17
N ILE A 64 10.26 7.62 -1.66
CA ILE A 64 9.94 6.20 -1.49
C ILE A 64 10.80 5.37 -2.44
N MET A 65 11.51 4.38 -1.89
CA MET A 65 12.24 3.38 -2.67
C MET A 65 11.31 2.22 -2.98
N PHE A 66 11.32 1.74 -4.23
CA PHE A 66 10.54 0.58 -4.67
C PHE A 66 11.46 -0.54 -5.14
N GLY A 67 11.03 -1.78 -4.93
CA GLY A 67 11.73 -2.97 -5.39
C GLY A 67 10.98 -4.26 -5.11
N THR A 68 11.66 -5.40 -5.28
CA THR A 68 11.07 -6.74 -5.11
C THR A 68 11.51 -7.46 -3.84
N ALA A 69 12.44 -6.88 -3.07
CA ALA A 69 12.92 -7.45 -1.81
C ALA A 69 13.42 -6.37 -0.85
N LEU A 70 13.33 -6.66 0.45
CA LEU A 70 13.98 -5.89 1.51
C LEU A 70 15.38 -6.47 1.79
N ASP A 71 16.33 -5.59 2.09
CA ASP A 71 17.59 -5.96 2.72
C ASP A 71 17.30 -6.40 4.16
N PRO A 72 17.69 -7.63 4.56
CA PRO A 72 17.38 -8.16 5.89
C PRO A 72 18.14 -7.47 7.02
N VAL A 73 19.19 -6.70 6.71
CA VAL A 73 20.00 -5.96 7.69
C VAL A 73 19.40 -4.58 7.95
N THR A 74 19.09 -3.83 6.89
CA THR A 74 18.58 -2.45 7.03
C THR A 74 17.06 -2.36 7.10
N GLY A 75 16.34 -3.36 6.57
CA GLY A 75 14.88 -3.31 6.41
C GLY A 75 14.42 -2.37 5.30
N GLU A 76 15.34 -1.80 4.51
CA GLU A 76 15.04 -1.00 3.32
C GLU A 76 14.94 -1.88 2.08
N VAL A 77 14.45 -1.34 0.96
CA VAL A 77 14.55 -2.02 -0.35
C VAL A 77 16.01 -2.29 -0.69
N ALA A 78 16.33 -3.57 -0.92
CA ALA A 78 17.68 -4.01 -1.29
C ALA A 78 18.12 -3.36 -2.60
N ALA A 79 19.35 -2.84 -2.65
CA ALA A 79 19.87 -2.09 -3.80
C ALA A 79 19.77 -2.87 -5.12
N ASP A 80 20.09 -4.16 -5.09
CA ASP A 80 20.07 -5.06 -6.25
C ASP A 80 18.66 -5.50 -6.67
N SER A 81 17.64 -5.18 -5.86
CA SER A 81 16.23 -5.52 -6.10
C SER A 81 15.36 -4.30 -6.43
N ARG A 82 15.98 -3.12 -6.63
CA ARG A 82 15.26 -1.88 -6.93
C ARG A 82 14.60 -1.92 -8.31
N THR A 83 13.33 -1.56 -8.35
CA THR A 83 12.55 -1.40 -9.58
C THR A 83 11.32 -0.55 -9.27
N GLU A 84 10.91 0.25 -10.25
CA GLU A 84 9.65 1.00 -10.21
C GLU A 84 8.57 0.31 -11.05
N ARG A 85 8.85 -0.87 -11.60
CA ARG A 85 7.97 -1.61 -12.52
C ARG A 85 7.68 -3.00 -11.98
N PHE A 86 6.40 -3.36 -11.93
CA PHE A 86 5.93 -4.59 -11.31
C PHE A 86 4.92 -5.30 -12.21
N GLY A 87 5.21 -6.55 -12.56
CA GLY A 87 4.28 -7.48 -13.19
C GLY A 87 3.57 -8.37 -12.16
N GLU A 88 2.61 -9.17 -12.63
CA GLU A 88 1.75 -10.02 -11.80
C GLU A 88 2.51 -10.98 -10.86
N THR A 89 3.68 -11.46 -11.29
CA THR A 89 4.49 -12.42 -10.52
C THR A 89 5.41 -11.76 -9.51
N ASP A 90 5.54 -10.43 -9.53
CA ASP A 90 6.50 -9.73 -8.71
C ASP A 90 5.99 -9.53 -7.27
N ALA A 91 6.93 -9.48 -6.33
CA ALA A 91 6.66 -8.84 -5.05
C ALA A 91 6.74 -7.33 -5.24
N PHE A 92 5.75 -6.61 -4.74
CA PHE A 92 5.77 -5.17 -4.60
C PHE A 92 6.27 -4.81 -3.20
N VAL A 93 7.47 -4.25 -3.13
CA VAL A 93 8.10 -3.82 -1.89
C VAL A 93 8.39 -2.33 -1.98
N TYR A 94 8.11 -1.61 -0.90
CA TYR A 94 8.54 -0.23 -0.76
C TYR A 94 9.17 0.03 0.60
N SER A 95 10.07 1.01 0.64
CA SER A 95 10.64 1.53 1.89
C SER A 95 10.83 3.04 1.84
N ALA A 96 10.65 3.72 2.97
CA ALA A 96 10.94 5.14 3.14
C ALA A 96 11.63 5.39 4.50
N LEU A 97 12.59 6.29 4.48
CA LEU A 97 13.36 6.75 5.65
C LEU A 97 13.15 8.25 5.81
N PRO A 98 12.03 8.68 6.42
CA PRO A 98 11.78 10.10 6.63
C PRO A 98 12.90 10.69 7.48
N GLY A 99 13.36 11.90 7.14
CA GLY A 99 14.35 12.61 7.95
C GLY A 99 13.79 12.96 9.32
N GLY A 100 14.09 12.15 10.34
CA GLY A 100 13.63 12.37 11.71
C GLY A 100 13.08 11.12 12.38
N THR A 101 12.20 11.30 13.36
CA THR A 101 11.51 10.20 14.04
C THR A 101 10.49 9.57 13.10
N VAL A 102 10.60 8.26 12.89
CA VAL A 102 9.58 7.50 12.16
C VAL A 102 8.33 7.37 13.03
N PRO A 103 7.13 7.72 12.51
CA PRO A 103 5.90 7.63 13.28
C PRO A 103 5.52 6.17 13.55
N GLU A 104 4.83 5.90 14.66
CA GLU A 104 4.41 4.53 15.05
C GLU A 104 3.45 3.89 14.05
N ALA A 105 2.72 4.72 13.30
CA ALA A 105 1.87 4.31 12.21
C ALA A 105 1.92 5.33 11.07
N VAL A 106 1.56 4.86 9.87
CA VAL A 106 1.50 5.69 8.67
C VAL A 106 0.20 5.48 7.90
N TYR A 107 -0.18 6.47 7.11
CA TYR A 107 -1.31 6.40 6.19
C TYR A 107 -0.78 6.44 4.76
N VAL A 108 -1.29 5.55 3.91
CA VAL A 108 -0.83 5.43 2.52
C VAL A 108 -1.97 5.79 1.58
N GLU A 109 -1.69 6.72 0.68
CA GLU A 109 -2.57 7.10 -0.42
C GLU A 109 -1.93 6.65 -1.75
N VAL A 110 -2.77 6.17 -2.67
CA VAL A 110 -2.33 5.81 -4.02
C VAL A 110 -3.23 6.49 -5.04
N ARG A 111 -2.60 7.25 -5.95
CA ARG A 111 -3.25 8.01 -7.02
C ARG A 111 -2.84 7.44 -8.38
N LEU A 112 -3.79 7.30 -9.30
CA LEU A 112 -3.48 6.97 -10.69
C LEU A 112 -2.99 8.23 -11.39
N ILE A 113 -1.84 8.14 -12.05
CA ILE A 113 -1.32 9.20 -12.90
C ILE A 113 -1.93 9.00 -14.29
N ALA A 114 -2.98 9.75 -14.61
CA ALA A 114 -3.66 9.69 -15.90
C ALA A 114 -3.68 11.07 -16.57
N GLY A 115 -2.67 11.36 -17.39
CA GLY A 115 -2.52 12.67 -18.03
C GLY A 115 -2.19 13.75 -17.00
N GLU A 116 -2.95 14.86 -16.98
CA GLU A 116 -2.79 15.93 -15.98
C GLU A 116 -3.64 15.71 -14.71
N SER A 117 -4.45 14.64 -14.64
CA SER A 117 -5.29 14.33 -13.47
C SER A 117 -4.65 13.25 -12.61
N ASN A 118 -4.63 13.50 -11.30
CA ASN A 118 -4.28 12.52 -10.28
C ASN A 118 -5.57 12.10 -9.57
N ASP A 119 -6.23 11.06 -10.07
CA ASP A 119 -7.46 10.58 -9.48
C ASP A 119 -7.11 9.66 -8.29
N PRO A 120 -7.64 9.90 -7.07
CA PRO A 120 -7.39 9.03 -5.93
C PRO A 120 -8.05 7.67 -6.19
N VAL A 121 -7.23 6.64 -6.32
CA VAL A 121 -7.71 5.25 -6.43
C VAL A 121 -7.91 4.66 -5.04
N GLN A 122 -7.17 5.17 -4.06
CA GLN A 122 -7.30 4.83 -2.66
C GLN A 122 -7.09 6.10 -1.81
N ALA A 123 -8.11 6.50 -1.03
CA ALA A 123 -7.97 7.52 0.01
C ALA A 123 -7.04 7.04 1.16
N PRO A 124 -6.65 7.85 2.13
CA PRO A 124 -5.88 7.36 3.28
C PRO A 124 -6.74 6.40 4.12
N VAL A 125 -6.62 5.08 3.94
CA VAL A 125 -7.54 4.10 4.54
C VAL A 125 -6.87 3.31 5.66
N ASP A 126 -6.59 3.98 6.77
CA ASP A 126 -6.12 3.40 8.04
C ASP A 126 -4.59 3.32 8.27
N ALA A 127 -4.26 3.47 9.56
CA ALA A 127 -2.93 3.42 10.13
C ALA A 127 -2.29 2.04 9.95
N GLN A 128 -1.18 1.99 9.23
CA GLN A 128 -0.38 0.77 9.07
C GLN A 128 0.69 0.71 10.17
N ALA A 129 0.62 -0.30 11.03
CA ALA A 129 1.64 -0.54 12.06
C ALA A 129 2.96 -0.94 11.40
N LEU A 130 4.05 -0.29 11.81
CA LEU A 130 5.37 -0.57 11.26
C LEU A 130 6.01 -1.78 11.96
N PRO A 131 6.50 -2.78 11.22
CA PRO A 131 7.21 -3.91 11.80
C PRO A 131 8.59 -3.51 12.35
N ASN A 132 9.18 -2.43 11.84
CA ASN A 132 10.42 -1.84 12.31
C ASN A 132 10.20 -0.36 12.61
N PRO A 133 10.45 0.14 13.84
CA PRO A 133 10.29 1.56 14.16
C PRO A 133 11.34 2.46 13.51
N GLU A 134 12.32 1.91 12.78
CA GLU A 134 13.39 2.70 12.15
C GLU A 134 13.17 2.95 10.65
N VAL A 135 12.30 2.16 9.98
CA VAL A 135 12.05 2.26 8.54
C VAL A 135 10.58 1.99 8.26
N ILE A 136 9.96 2.83 7.43
CA ILE A 136 8.63 2.55 6.87
C ILE A 136 8.83 1.54 5.75
N ALA A 137 8.48 0.27 5.94
CA ALA A 137 8.65 -0.75 4.91
C ALA A 137 7.48 -1.73 4.86
N PHE A 138 7.02 -2.04 3.65
CA PHE A 138 5.94 -2.99 3.40
C PHE A 138 6.21 -3.83 2.16
N SER A 139 5.62 -5.02 2.15
CA SER A 139 5.72 -5.99 1.05
C SER A 139 4.36 -6.63 0.80
N VAL A 140 3.89 -6.59 -0.45
CA VAL A 140 2.66 -7.23 -0.90
C VAL A 140 2.86 -7.87 -2.28
N PRO A 141 2.06 -8.88 -2.69
CA PRO A 141 2.10 -9.37 -4.06
C PRO A 141 1.61 -8.30 -5.04
N ALA A 142 2.36 -8.06 -6.13
CA ALA A 142 1.95 -7.10 -7.16
C ALA A 142 0.63 -7.51 -7.85
N SER A 143 0.33 -8.80 -7.94
CA SER A 143 -0.97 -9.31 -8.42
C SER A 143 -2.17 -8.77 -7.63
N ALA A 144 -2.02 -8.55 -6.32
CA ALA A 144 -3.09 -7.98 -5.51
C ALA A 144 -3.34 -6.50 -5.88
N LEU A 145 -2.27 -5.74 -6.12
CA LEU A 145 -2.36 -4.35 -6.57
C LEU A 145 -2.93 -4.25 -7.98
N LEU A 146 -2.50 -5.13 -8.89
CA LEU A 146 -3.05 -5.23 -10.25
C LEU A 146 -4.54 -5.57 -10.23
N ALA A 147 -4.98 -6.45 -9.34
CA ALA A 147 -6.39 -6.80 -9.20
C ALA A 147 -7.22 -5.63 -8.63
N ALA A 148 -6.64 -4.83 -7.74
CA ALA A 148 -7.32 -3.71 -7.09
C ALA A 148 -7.36 -2.44 -7.97
N PHE A 149 -6.24 -2.09 -8.60
CA PHE A 149 -6.04 -0.81 -9.28
C PHE A 149 -5.98 -0.92 -10.80
N GLY A 150 -5.77 -2.12 -11.33
CA GLY A 150 -5.44 -2.34 -12.73
C GLY A 150 -3.99 -2.03 -13.07
N PRO A 151 -3.61 -2.12 -14.35
CA PRO A 151 -2.31 -1.65 -14.82
C PRO A 151 -2.30 -0.13 -15.00
N GLY A 152 -1.15 0.51 -14.76
CA GLY A 152 -1.02 1.96 -14.84
C GLY A 152 0.24 2.49 -14.16
N GLU A 153 0.43 3.81 -14.23
CA GLU A 153 1.43 4.54 -13.47
C GLU A 153 0.75 5.20 -12.27
N TYR A 154 1.36 5.08 -11.08
CA TYR A 154 0.74 5.46 -9.82
C TYR A 154 1.71 6.29 -8.97
N LEU A 155 1.18 7.32 -8.32
CA LEU A 155 1.84 8.07 -7.26
C LEU A 155 1.44 7.48 -5.91
N MET A 156 2.42 7.09 -5.11
CA MET A 156 2.24 6.72 -3.72
C MET A 156 2.65 7.88 -2.83
N LEU A 157 1.80 8.21 -1.86
CA LEU A 157 2.04 9.21 -0.83
C LEU A 157 1.92 8.56 0.54
N ILE A 158 2.85 8.88 1.43
CA ILE A 158 2.85 8.39 2.82
C ILE A 158 2.73 9.60 3.75
N TYR A 159 1.83 9.48 4.72
CA TYR A 159 1.51 10.52 5.68
C TYR A 159 1.72 10.00 7.11
N ALA A 160 2.18 10.88 8.00
CA ALA A 160 2.13 10.63 9.45
C ALA A 160 0.70 10.89 9.99
N ASP A 161 0.06 11.95 9.50
CA ASP A 161 -1.34 12.31 9.74
C ASP A 161 -1.99 12.62 8.38
N PRO A 162 -3.17 12.07 8.05
CA PRO A 162 -3.82 12.32 6.76
C PRO A 162 -4.26 13.77 6.53
N ALA A 163 -4.27 14.61 7.58
CA ALA A 163 -4.56 16.04 7.46
C ALA A 163 -3.32 16.90 7.14
N ASP A 164 -2.13 16.32 7.22
CA ASP A 164 -0.85 17.01 7.00
C ASP A 164 -0.27 16.73 5.60
N ASP A 165 0.85 17.41 5.28
CA ASP A 165 1.63 17.13 4.08
C ASP A 165 2.28 15.73 4.09
N PRO A 166 2.49 15.10 2.92
CA PRO A 166 3.12 13.80 2.86
C PRO A 166 4.57 13.87 3.37
N ILE A 167 4.96 12.87 4.17
CA ILE A 167 6.34 12.70 4.66
C ILE A 167 7.21 11.97 3.65
N ALA A 168 6.61 11.21 2.75
CA ALA A 168 7.29 10.54 1.65
C ALA A 168 6.42 10.38 0.41
N GLU A 169 7.05 10.38 -0.76
CA GLU A 169 6.38 10.18 -2.05
C GLU A 169 7.23 9.39 -3.06
N GLY A 170 6.58 8.74 -4.00
CA GLY A 170 7.26 8.08 -5.11
C GLY A 170 6.31 7.47 -6.13
N THR A 171 6.82 7.26 -7.34
CA THR A 171 6.05 6.73 -8.48
C THR A 171 6.40 5.28 -8.75
N PHE A 172 5.40 4.48 -9.11
CA PHE A 172 5.58 3.11 -9.57
C PHE A 172 4.63 2.77 -10.74
N THR A 173 4.93 1.70 -11.46
CA THR A 173 4.15 1.21 -12.61
C THR A 173 3.72 -0.23 -12.37
N LEU A 174 2.42 -0.49 -12.52
CA LEU A 174 1.87 -1.84 -12.59
C LEU A 174 1.70 -2.24 -14.06
N ILE A 175 2.36 -3.33 -14.45
CA ILE A 175 2.34 -3.86 -15.82
C ILE A 175 1.30 -4.97 -15.87
N GLY A 176 0.27 -4.77 -16.71
CA GLY A 176 -0.76 -5.77 -16.94
C GLY A 176 -0.24 -7.02 -17.66
N PRO A 177 -1.03 -8.11 -17.69
CA PRO A 177 -0.65 -9.31 -18.41
C PRO A 177 -0.40 -8.97 -19.88
N VAL A 178 0.72 -9.47 -20.42
CA VAL A 178 1.03 -9.33 -21.85
C VAL A 178 -0.08 -10.04 -22.60
N ALA A 179 -0.88 -9.31 -23.37
CA ALA A 179 -1.90 -9.91 -24.22
C ALA A 179 -1.23 -10.93 -25.14
N SER A 180 -1.54 -12.22 -24.97
CA SER A 180 -1.02 -13.26 -25.84
C SER A 180 -1.32 -12.85 -27.29
N PRO A 181 -0.32 -12.89 -28.20
CA PRO A 181 -0.58 -12.58 -29.59
C PRO A 181 -1.68 -13.52 -30.09
N VAL A 182 -2.78 -12.94 -30.59
CA VAL A 182 -3.84 -13.71 -31.23
C VAL A 182 -3.21 -14.38 -32.43
N ALA A 183 -3.05 -15.71 -32.36
CA ALA A 183 -2.64 -16.49 -33.52
C ALA A 183 -3.66 -16.21 -34.63
N SER A 184 -3.20 -15.59 -35.73
CA SER A 184 -4.05 -15.40 -36.90
C SER A 184 -4.38 -16.78 -37.48
N PRO A 185 -5.65 -17.05 -37.81
CA PRO A 185 -6.08 -18.33 -38.37
C PRO A 185 -5.50 -18.61 -39.76
#